data_AF-A0A1C3KI04-F1
#
_entry.id   AF-A0A1C3KI04-F1
#
_cell.length_a   1.000
_cell.length_b   1.000
_cell.length_c   1.000
_cell.angle_alpha   90.00
_cell.angle_beta   90.00
_cell.angle_gamma   90.00
#
_symmetry.space_group_name_H-M   'P 1'
#
loop_
_entity.id
_entity.type
_entity.pdbx_description
1 polymer ?
#
loop_
_entity_poly.entity_id
_entity_poly.type
_entity_poly.pdbx_seq_one_letter_code
_entity_poly.pdbx_strand_id
1 'polypeptide(L)'
;MNKYNCDKIKAASKIKTNDIFIRYKTPILEGAIKLINQFKKDKDDGVHYKKLCEELLKYVKAQKKCVREEVSNEGKSLTAREWNKIVNALYITLNSQRIKSLCYLEKDDEETKKKEVLNIHEVFRNFCIEK
;
A
#
# COMPACT_ATOMS: atom_id res chain seq x y z
N MET A 1 -1.43 -19.34 1.94
CA MET A 1 -1.81 -18.45 3.06
C MET A 1 -2.04 -17.05 2.50
N ASN A 2 -3.24 -16.49 2.66
CA ASN A 2 -3.60 -15.20 2.05
C ASN A 2 -2.83 -14.08 2.76
N LYS A 3 -1.70 -13.63 2.18
CA LYS A 3 -0.75 -12.68 2.79
C LYS A 3 -1.40 -11.35 3.22
N TYR A 4 -2.55 -11.02 2.63
CA TYR A 4 -3.33 -9.81 2.88
C TYR A 4 -4.76 -10.17 3.30
N ASN A 5 -4.91 -10.75 4.49
CA ASN A 5 -6.23 -11.08 5.03
C ASN A 5 -7.06 -9.82 5.35
N CYS A 6 -8.37 -10.00 5.46
CA CYS A 6 -9.31 -8.92 5.76
C CYS A 6 -9.56 -8.72 7.26
N ASP A 7 -8.85 -9.43 8.14
CA ASP A 7 -9.20 -9.52 9.57
C ASP A 7 -9.14 -8.16 10.27
N LYS A 8 -8.12 -7.35 9.97
CA LYS A 8 -8.03 -5.98 10.49
C LYS A 8 -9.15 -5.07 9.94
N ILE A 9 -9.59 -5.30 8.70
CA ILE A 9 -10.68 -4.54 8.07
C ILE A 9 -12.02 -4.93 8.70
N LYS A 10 -12.25 -6.22 8.93
CA LYS A 10 -13.40 -6.77 9.67
C LYS A 10 -13.44 -6.33 11.13
N ALA A 11 -12.28 -6.20 11.78
CA ALA A 11 -12.22 -5.65 13.12
C ALA A 11 -12.58 -4.16 13.10
N ALA A 12 -12.07 -3.41 12.12
CA ALA A 12 -12.36 -2.00 11.98
C ALA A 12 -13.82 -1.70 11.62
N SER A 13 -14.52 -2.57 10.89
CA SER A 13 -15.95 -2.37 10.57
C SER A 13 -16.83 -2.31 11.83
N LYS A 14 -16.41 -2.93 12.93
CA LYS A 14 -17.13 -2.88 14.22
C LYS A 14 -16.99 -1.54 14.96
N ILE A 15 -16.09 -0.64 14.53
CA ILE A 15 -15.85 0.65 15.17
C ILE A 15 -16.89 1.66 14.69
N LYS A 16 -17.57 2.32 15.64
CA LYS A 16 -18.50 3.43 15.34
C LYS A 16 -17.72 4.72 15.07
N THR A 17 -17.92 5.29 13.89
CA THR A 17 -17.37 6.58 13.47
C THR A 17 -18.44 7.40 12.75
N ASN A 18 -18.33 8.74 12.78
CA ASN A 18 -19.26 9.62 12.05
C ASN A 18 -19.19 9.41 10.52
N ASP A 19 -17.98 9.12 10.01
CA ASP A 19 -17.75 8.68 8.63
C ASP A 19 -17.21 7.24 8.68
N ILE A 20 -17.97 6.30 8.13
CA ILE A 20 -17.64 4.87 8.17
C ILE A 20 -16.36 4.53 7.40
N PHE A 21 -15.92 5.37 6.47
CA PHE A 21 -14.72 5.10 5.67
C PHE A 21 -13.45 5.41 6.46
N ILE A 22 -13.53 6.30 7.46
CA ILE A 22 -12.40 6.69 8.30
C ILE A 22 -11.87 5.51 9.10
N ARG A 23 -12.72 4.60 9.58
CA ARG A 23 -12.30 3.46 10.41
C ARG A 23 -11.32 2.51 9.68
N TYR A 24 -11.34 2.50 8.35
CA TYR A 24 -10.43 1.67 7.55
C TYR A 24 -9.07 2.31 7.28
N LYS A 25 -8.92 3.61 7.50
CA LYS A 25 -7.68 4.35 7.20
C LYS A 25 -6.50 3.80 8.01
N THR A 26 -6.65 3.73 9.33
CA THR A 26 -5.60 3.28 10.26
C THR A 26 -5.12 1.84 9.99
N PRO A 27 -5.98 0.81 9.94
CA PRO A 27 -5.51 -0.56 9.72
C PRO A 27 -4.80 -0.72 8.37
N ILE A 28 -5.24 0.00 7.33
CA ILE A 28 -4.59 -0.03 6.01
C ILE A 28 -3.19 0.61 6.08
N LEU A 29 -3.04 1.75 6.76
CA LEU A 29 -1.76 2.41 6.95
C LEU A 29 -0.78 1.54 7.75
N GLU A 30 -1.22 0.94 8.84
CA GLU A 30 -0.39 0.05 9.65
C GLU A 30 0.14 -1.15 8.86
N GLY A 31 -0.72 -1.78 8.05
CA GLY A 31 -0.29 -2.91 7.22
C GLY A 31 0.71 -2.50 6.15
N ALA A 32 0.54 -1.31 5.53
CA ALA A 32 1.51 -0.77 4.59
C ALA A 32 2.87 -0.48 5.26
N ILE A 33 2.87 0.15 6.44
CA ILE A 33 4.08 0.43 7.23
C ILE A 33 4.79 -0.88 7.61
N LYS A 34 4.03 -1.90 8.03
CA LYS A 34 4.59 -3.22 8.37
C LYS A 34 5.28 -3.86 7.16
N LEU A 35 4.64 -3.83 5.98
CA LEU A 35 5.21 -4.35 4.73
C LEU A 35 6.49 -3.61 4.37
N ILE A 36 6.47 -2.28 4.40
CA ILE A 36 7.65 -1.43 4.19
C ILE A 36 8.80 -1.82 5.12
N ASN A 37 8.52 -1.97 6.41
CA ASN A 37 9.52 -2.31 7.41
C ASN A 37 10.10 -3.71 7.20
N GLN A 38 9.31 -4.66 6.66
CA GLN A 38 9.82 -5.98 6.28
C GLN A 38 10.84 -5.88 5.16
N PHE A 39 10.53 -5.13 4.09
CA PHE A 39 11.47 -4.92 2.98
C PHE A 39 12.72 -4.10 3.36
N LYS A 40 12.60 -3.19 4.33
CA LYS A 40 13.76 -2.43 4.85
C LYS A 40 14.63 -3.25 5.81
N LYS A 41 14.15 -4.39 6.30
CA LYS A 41 14.93 -5.28 7.19
C LYS A 41 15.88 -6.20 6.41
N ASP A 42 15.65 -6.42 5.12
CA ASP A 42 16.60 -7.08 4.23
C ASP A 42 17.80 -6.13 4.06
N LYS A 43 18.80 -6.29 4.95
CA LYS A 43 19.96 -5.40 5.06
C LYS A 43 21.18 -5.86 4.27
N ASP A 44 21.21 -7.13 3.85
CA ASP A 44 22.42 -7.71 3.27
C ASP A 44 22.62 -7.31 1.79
N ASP A 45 21.52 -7.20 1.03
CA ASP A 45 21.59 -6.93 -0.42
C ASP A 45 20.90 -5.61 -0.83
N GLY A 46 20.61 -4.74 0.13
CA GLY A 46 19.84 -3.52 -0.06
C GLY A 46 18.34 -3.74 -0.36
N VAL A 47 17.58 -2.66 -0.35
CA VAL A 47 16.11 -2.72 -0.48
C VAL A 47 15.69 -3.03 -1.92
N HIS A 48 14.91 -4.09 -2.11
CA HIS A 48 14.26 -4.40 -3.40
C HIS A 48 13.08 -3.45 -3.67
N TYR A 49 13.34 -2.20 -4.04
CA TYR A 49 12.30 -1.19 -4.23
C TYR A 49 11.22 -1.58 -5.24
N LYS A 50 11.58 -2.25 -6.35
CA LYS A 50 10.60 -2.70 -7.35
C LYS A 50 9.63 -3.71 -6.75
N LYS A 51 10.15 -4.76 -6.12
CA LYS A 51 9.36 -5.80 -5.43
C LYS A 51 8.55 -5.21 -4.26
N LEU A 52 9.11 -4.25 -3.53
CA LEU A 52 8.39 -3.51 -2.48
C LEU A 52 7.16 -2.81 -3.05
N CYS A 53 7.33 -2.05 -4.14
CA CYS A 53 6.24 -1.30 -4.76
C CYS A 53 5.17 -2.23 -5.36
N GLU A 54 5.57 -3.33 -5.99
CA GLU A 54 4.64 -4.36 -6.48
C GLU A 54 3.81 -4.98 -5.35
N GLU A 55 4.45 -5.35 -4.23
CA GLU A 55 3.77 -5.91 -3.07
C GLU A 55 2.87 -4.88 -2.36
N LEU A 56 3.27 -3.62 -2.29
CA LEU A 56 2.43 -2.52 -1.82
C LEU A 56 1.18 -2.37 -2.68
N LEU A 57 1.32 -2.41 -4.01
CA LEU A 57 0.19 -2.30 -4.92
C LEU A 57 -0.78 -3.48 -4.76
N LYS A 58 -0.27 -4.71 -4.65
CA LYS A 58 -1.08 -5.90 -4.37
C LYS A 58 -1.81 -5.78 -3.03
N TYR A 59 -1.11 -5.34 -1.98
CA TYR A 59 -1.69 -5.09 -0.67
C TYR A 59 -2.84 -4.08 -0.75
N VAL A 60 -2.63 -2.91 -1.35
CA VAL A 60 -3.65 -1.85 -1.47
C VAL A 60 -4.87 -2.35 -2.25
N LYS A 61 -4.67 -3.09 -3.35
CA LYS A 61 -5.76 -3.72 -4.11
C LYS A 61 -6.54 -4.76 -3.28
N ALA A 62 -5.86 -5.57 -2.48
CA ALA A 62 -6.51 -6.55 -1.61
C ALA A 62 -7.33 -5.85 -0.50
N GLN A 63 -6.77 -4.83 0.14
CA GLN A 63 -7.49 -4.06 1.17
C GLN A 63 -8.71 -3.34 0.60
N LYS A 64 -8.64 -2.84 -0.64
CA LYS A 64 -9.79 -2.25 -1.34
C LYS A 64 -10.96 -3.24 -1.46
N LYS A 65 -10.65 -4.51 -1.78
CA LYS A 65 -11.67 -5.57 -1.85
C LYS A 65 -12.30 -5.83 -0.48
N CYS A 66 -11.48 -5.99 0.56
CA CYS A 66 -11.96 -6.16 1.93
C CYS A 66 -12.87 -5.00 2.38
N VAL A 67 -12.47 -3.75 2.12
CA VAL A 67 -13.27 -2.58 2.48
C VAL A 67 -14.58 -2.57 1.71
N ARG A 68 -14.55 -2.89 0.41
CA ARG A 68 -15.77 -2.95 -0.40
C ARG A 68 -16.76 -3.98 0.15
N GLU A 69 -16.29 -5.17 0.53
CA GLU A 69 -17.13 -6.21 1.15
C GLU A 69 -17.78 -5.71 2.44
N GLU A 70 -17.00 -5.15 3.38
CA GLU A 70 -17.53 -4.66 4.66
C GLU A 70 -18.50 -3.47 4.50
N VAL A 71 -18.21 -2.55 3.57
CA VAL A 71 -19.08 -1.41 3.28
C VAL A 71 -20.40 -1.87 2.64
N SER A 72 -20.34 -2.87 1.75
CA SER A 72 -21.54 -3.47 1.14
C SER A 72 -22.39 -4.24 2.14
N ASN A 73 -21.78 -4.92 3.12
CA ASN A 73 -22.52 -5.58 4.21
C ASN A 73 -23.32 -4.59 5.07
N GLU A 74 -22.93 -3.32 5.09
CA GLU A 74 -23.67 -2.23 5.76
C GLU A 74 -24.62 -1.47 4.81
N GLY A 75 -24.89 -1.99 3.61
CA GLY A 75 -25.81 -1.38 2.65
C GLY A 75 -25.26 -0.11 1.98
N LYS A 76 -23.95 0.12 2.01
CA LYS A 76 -23.30 1.28 1.37
C LYS A 76 -22.43 0.85 0.20
N SER A 77 -21.93 1.82 -0.56
CA SER A 77 -21.00 1.59 -1.67
C SER A 77 -19.68 2.33 -1.43
N LEU A 78 -18.55 1.70 -1.80
CA LEU A 78 -17.24 2.34 -1.76
C LEU A 78 -16.99 3.08 -3.09
N THR A 79 -17.19 4.40 -3.07
CA THR A 79 -16.92 5.27 -4.22
C THR A 79 -15.42 5.49 -4.42
N ALA A 80 -15.07 5.93 -5.63
CA ALA A 80 -13.69 6.34 -5.93
C ALA A 80 -13.24 7.53 -5.05
N ARG A 81 -14.15 8.42 -4.66
CA ARG A 81 -13.85 9.58 -3.81
C ARG A 81 -13.48 9.13 -2.40
N GLU A 82 -14.24 8.21 -1.80
CA GLU A 82 -13.97 7.70 -0.46
C GLU A 82 -12.69 6.88 -0.42
N TRP A 83 -12.49 6.02 -1.42
CA TRP A 83 -11.26 5.26 -1.55
C TRP A 83 -10.03 6.16 -1.70
N ASN A 84 -10.15 7.23 -2.50
CA ASN A 84 -9.07 8.21 -2.67
C ASN A 84 -8.66 8.89 -1.35
N LYS A 85 -9.56 9.08 -0.39
CA LYS A 85 -9.18 9.61 0.95
C LYS A 85 -8.20 8.67 1.66
N ILE A 86 -8.39 7.36 1.54
CA ILE A 86 -7.52 6.33 2.13
C ILE A 86 -6.19 6.27 1.37
N VAL A 87 -6.23 6.26 0.03
CA VAL A 87 -5.03 6.22 -0.82
C VAL A 87 -4.15 7.47 -0.63
N ASN A 88 -4.74 8.66 -0.52
CA ASN A 88 -4.00 9.90 -0.26
C ASN A 88 -3.24 9.85 1.08
N ALA A 89 -3.82 9.23 2.11
CA ALA A 89 -3.14 9.06 3.38
C ALA A 89 -1.93 8.11 3.28
N LEU A 90 -2.04 7.06 2.46
CA LEU A 90 -0.92 6.19 2.14
C LEU A 90 0.18 6.97 1.43
N TYR A 91 -0.16 7.78 0.43
CA TYR A 91 0.81 8.65 -0.24
C TYR A 91 1.50 9.62 0.72
N ILE A 92 0.80 10.24 1.66
CA ILE A 92 1.42 11.12 2.67
C ILE A 92 2.42 10.34 3.53
N THR A 93 2.06 9.12 3.93
CA THR A 93 2.91 8.24 4.74
C THR A 93 4.14 7.74 3.98
N LEU A 94 3.98 7.35 2.71
CA LEU A 94 5.10 7.00 1.84
C LEU A 94 6.07 8.18 1.67
N ASN A 95 5.53 9.41 1.59
CA ASN A 95 6.31 10.65 1.55
C ASN A 95 7.15 10.84 2.81
N SER A 96 6.52 10.79 3.99
CA SER A 96 7.22 11.00 5.25
C SER A 96 8.29 9.93 5.51
N GLN A 97 8.08 8.71 5.01
CA GLN A 97 9.03 7.59 5.10
C GLN A 97 10.15 7.63 4.05
N ARG A 98 10.21 8.67 3.20
CA ARG A 98 11.13 8.81 2.05
C ARG A 98 11.06 7.66 1.04
N ILE A 99 9.91 6.99 0.91
CA ILE A 99 9.67 5.91 -0.06
C ILE A 99 9.04 6.46 -1.35
N LYS A 100 8.52 7.68 -1.29
CA LYS A 100 7.68 8.27 -2.34
C LYS A 100 8.40 8.75 -3.59
N SER A 101 9.69 8.51 -3.74
CA SER A 101 10.32 8.69 -5.06
C SER A 101 10.02 7.56 -6.03
N LEU A 102 9.57 6.38 -5.56
CA LEU A 102 9.57 5.17 -6.40
C LEU A 102 8.23 4.45 -6.57
N CYS A 103 7.40 4.33 -5.52
CA CYS A 103 6.17 3.54 -5.63
C CYS A 103 5.01 4.34 -6.22
N TYR A 104 4.25 3.69 -7.09
CA TYR A 104 2.99 4.19 -7.66
C TYR A 104 1.79 3.39 -7.12
N LEU A 105 0.68 4.09 -6.83
CA LEU A 105 -0.60 3.48 -6.43
C LEU A 105 -1.70 3.86 -7.46
N GLU A 106 -2.97 3.59 -7.17
CA GLU A 106 -4.06 3.97 -8.07
C GLU A 106 -4.09 5.49 -8.32
N LYS A 107 -4.26 5.89 -9.59
CA LYS A 107 -4.27 7.28 -10.07
C LYS A 107 -2.95 8.03 -9.88
N ASP A 108 -1.83 7.32 -10.04
CA ASP A 108 -0.51 7.95 -10.11
C ASP A 108 -0.19 8.39 -11.54
N ASP A 109 -0.17 9.70 -11.78
CA ASP A 109 0.10 10.27 -13.12
C ASP A 109 1.56 10.08 -13.57
N GLU A 110 2.45 9.69 -12.66
CA GLU A 110 3.86 9.42 -12.94
C GLU A 110 4.19 7.92 -12.98
N GLU A 111 3.19 7.03 -13.10
CA GLU A 111 3.39 5.57 -13.09
C GLU A 111 4.52 5.12 -14.04
N THR A 112 4.52 5.59 -15.28
CA THR A 112 5.53 5.23 -16.28
C THR A 112 6.94 5.62 -15.84
N LYS A 113 7.13 6.88 -15.45
CA LYS A 113 8.43 7.41 -14.99
C LYS A 113 8.91 6.65 -13.75
N LYS A 114 8.01 6.35 -12.80
CA LYS A 114 8.33 5.59 -11.59
C LYS A 114 8.74 4.16 -11.90
N LYS A 115 8.09 3.48 -12.86
CA LYS A 115 8.51 2.16 -13.35
C LYS A 115 9.92 2.18 -13.95
N GLU A 116 10.23 3.19 -14.75
CA GLU A 116 11.57 3.35 -15.34
C GLU A 116 12.64 3.49 -14.25
N VAL A 117 12.41 4.39 -13.29
CA VAL A 117 13.34 4.61 -12.17
C VAL A 117 13.48 3.32 -11.33
N LEU A 118 12.39 2.60 -11.06
CA LEU A 118 12.42 1.31 -10.36
C LEU A 118 13.24 0.24 -11.09
N ASN A 119 13.14 0.17 -12.42
CA ASN A 119 13.92 -0.77 -13.23
C ASN A 119 15.42 -0.43 -13.17
N ILE A 120 15.78 0.86 -13.22
CA ILE A 120 17.18 1.30 -13.09
C ILE A 120 17.74 0.89 -11.72
N HIS A 121 16.98 1.09 -10.64
CA HIS A 121 17.39 0.66 -9.29
C HIS A 121 17.58 -0.85 -9.18
N GLU A 122 16.72 -1.64 -9.82
CA GLU A 122 16.85 -3.11 -9.82
C GLU A 122 18.12 -3.57 -10.55
N VAL A 123 18.39 -3.01 -11.74
CA VAL A 123 19.61 -3.30 -12.49
C VAL A 123 20.87 -2.94 -11.68
N PHE A 124 20.89 -1.75 -11.07
CA PHE A 124 22.02 -1.31 -10.25
C PHE A 124 22.24 -2.21 -9.03
N ARG A 125 21.17 -2.60 -8.34
CA ARG A 125 21.24 -3.54 -7.22
C ARG A 125 21.83 -4.88 -7.64
N ASN A 126 21.33 -5.47 -8.72
CA ASN A 126 21.80 -6.78 -9.19
C ASN A 126 23.29 -6.72 -9.55
N PHE A 127 23.72 -5.65 -10.22
CA PHE A 127 25.15 -5.40 -10.47
C PHE A 127 25.99 -5.36 -9.19
N CYS A 128 25.50 -4.74 -8.11
CA CYS A 128 26.20 -4.69 -6.83
C CYS A 128 26.30 -6.03 -6.10
N ILE A 129 25.42 -7.00 -6.39
CA ILE A 129 25.40 -8.33 -5.75
C ILE A 129 26.26 -9.33 -6.53
N GLU A 130 26.34 -9.18 -7.84
CA GLU A 130 27.18 -10.01 -8.71
C GLU A 130 28.69 -9.77 -8.52
N LYS A 131 29.08 -8.75 -7.74
CA LYS A 131 30.46 -8.31 -7.48
C LYS A 131 30.89 -8.59 -6.05
#